data_AF-A0A329RW65-F1
#
_entry.id   AF-A0A329RW65-F1
#
_cell.length_a   1.000
_cell.length_b   1.000
_cell.length_c   1.000
_cell.angle_alpha   90.00
_cell.angle_beta   90.00
_cell.angle_gamma   90.00
#
_symmetry.space_group_name_H-M   'P 1'
#
loop_
_entity.id
_entity.type
_entity.pdbx_description
1 polymer ?
#
loop_
_entity_poly.entity_id
_entity_poly.type
_entity_poly.pdbx_seq_one_letter_code
_entity_poly.pdbx_strand_id
1 'polypeptide(L)'
;MEPPQDALCCWCGAAPCDWEIYEEELWLATGRMLPKLQRCKHQNRVLRQTLGRIYLYHKAGNLCGAAPRCVNETQTTVARLAKKGHWLLC
;
A
#
# COMPACT_ATOMS: atom_id res chain seq x y z
N MET A 1 11.64 -26.94 6.92
CA MET A 1 12.43 -25.81 6.40
C MET A 1 11.67 -24.58 6.84
N GLU A 2 12.05 -23.99 7.98
CA GLU A 2 11.39 -22.77 8.45
C GLU A 2 11.77 -21.62 7.50
N PRO A 3 10.81 -20.80 7.03
CA PRO A 3 11.15 -19.68 6.19
C PRO A 3 12.10 -18.75 6.98
N PRO A 4 13.19 -18.25 6.37
CA PRO A 4 14.07 -17.31 7.04
C PRO A 4 13.23 -16.14 7.58
N GLN A 5 13.48 -15.70 8.82
CA GLN A 5 12.70 -14.62 9.45
C GLN A 5 12.75 -13.32 8.64
N ASP A 6 13.77 -13.15 7.79
CA ASP A 6 13.91 -12.06 6.80
C ASP A 6 12.83 -12.08 5.69
N ALA A 7 12.05 -13.15 5.57
CA ALA A 7 10.92 -13.23 4.64
C ALA A 7 9.59 -12.78 5.25
N LEU A 8 9.51 -12.59 6.57
CA LEU A 8 8.26 -12.18 7.24
C LEU A 8 8.08 -10.67 7.17
N CYS A 9 6.87 -10.23 6.80
CA CYS A 9 6.55 -8.81 6.82
C CYS A 9 6.68 -8.24 8.24
N CYS A 10 7.50 -7.19 8.40
CA CYS A 10 7.75 -6.52 9.68
C CYS A 10 6.48 -5.94 10.35
N TRP A 11 5.37 -5.83 9.62
CA TRP A 11 4.13 -5.25 10.11
C TRP A 11 3.06 -6.27 10.49
N CYS A 12 2.97 -7.39 9.78
CA CYS A 12 1.93 -8.41 10.02
C CYS A 12 2.49 -9.81 10.33
N GLY A 13 3.81 -10.00 10.29
CA GLY A 13 4.46 -11.27 10.62
C GLY A 13 4.10 -12.42 9.68
N ALA A 14 3.64 -12.13 8.46
CA ALA A 14 3.22 -13.11 7.47
C ALA A 14 4.11 -13.05 6.22
N ALA A 15 4.27 -14.19 5.55
CA ALA A 15 4.97 -14.35 4.27
C ALA A 15 4.25 -15.39 3.39
N PRO A 16 3.85 -15.06 2.14
CA PRO A 16 3.80 -13.69 1.62
C PRO A 16 2.74 -12.87 2.38
N CYS A 17 3.01 -11.59 2.57
CA CYS A 17 2.02 -10.71 3.21
C CYS A 17 1.04 -10.14 2.19
N ASP A 18 -0.11 -9.67 2.68
CA ASP A 18 -1.12 -9.02 1.84
C ASP A 18 -0.58 -7.83 1.03
N TRP A 19 0.46 -7.12 1.50
CA TRP A 19 1.07 -6.09 0.67
C TRP A 19 1.77 -6.70 -0.55
N GLU A 20 2.60 -7.73 -0.38
CA GLU A 20 3.33 -8.38 -1.47
C GLU A 20 2.39 -9.02 -2.49
N ILE A 21 1.27 -9.57 -2.03
CA ILE A 21 0.27 -10.20 -2.91
C ILE A 21 -0.40 -9.16 -3.82
N TYR A 22 -0.65 -7.95 -3.32
CA TYR A 22 -1.37 -6.89 -4.03
C TYR A 22 -0.47 -5.69 -4.37
N GLU A 23 0.85 -5.89 -4.37
CA GLU A 23 1.81 -4.79 -4.46
C GLU A 23 1.65 -4.06 -5.79
N GLU A 24 1.61 -4.80 -6.89
CA GLU A 24 1.53 -4.24 -8.24
C GLU A 24 0.27 -3.37 -8.41
N GLU A 25 -0.91 -3.88 -8.04
CA GLU A 25 -2.17 -3.15 -8.16
C GLU A 25 -2.19 -1.90 -7.28
N LEU A 26 -1.70 -2.01 -6.05
CA LEU A 26 -1.63 -0.88 -5.12
C LEU A 26 -0.61 0.17 -5.59
N TRP A 27 0.48 -0.26 -6.21
CA TRP A 27 1.48 0.63 -6.79
C TRP A 27 0.90 1.39 -7.98
N LEU A 28 0.28 0.69 -8.94
CA LEU A 28 -0.37 1.30 -10.10
C LEU A 28 -1.47 2.28 -9.69
N ALA A 29 -2.29 1.91 -8.70
CA ALA A 29 -3.30 2.79 -8.15
C ALA A 29 -2.67 4.05 -7.53
N THR A 30 -1.57 3.90 -6.79
CA THR A 30 -0.84 5.03 -6.18
C THR A 30 -0.33 6.01 -7.23
N GLY A 31 0.30 5.50 -8.30
CA GLY A 31 0.78 6.31 -9.43
C GLY A 31 -0.34 7.10 -10.11
N ARG A 32 -1.52 6.51 -10.29
CA ARG A 32 -2.69 7.19 -10.88
C ARG A 32 -3.31 8.24 -9.95
N MET A 33 -3.19 8.03 -8.64
CA MET A 33 -3.80 8.89 -7.62
C MET A 33 -2.95 10.08 -7.23
N LEU A 34 -1.63 9.92 -7.16
CA LEU A 34 -0.70 10.95 -6.71
C LEU A 34 -0.85 12.29 -7.46
N PRO A 35 -0.93 12.34 -8.80
CA PRO A 35 -1.13 13.59 -9.55
C PRO A 35 -2.45 14.27 -9.18
N LYS A 36 -3.53 13.49 -9.02
CA LYS A 36 -4.87 14.00 -8.68
C LYS A 36 -4.93 14.57 -7.27
N LEU A 37 -4.08 14.08 -6.38
CA LEU A 37 -4.04 14.51 -4.99
C LEU A 37 -2.99 15.60 -4.69
N GLN A 38 -2.23 16.09 -5.69
CA GLN A 38 -1.20 17.11 -5.48
C GLN A 38 -1.72 18.39 -4.80
N ARG A 39 -2.98 18.77 -5.09
CA ARG A 39 -3.62 19.97 -4.52
C ARG A 39 -4.44 19.68 -3.25
N CYS A 40 -4.49 18.43 -2.80
CA CYS A 40 -5.27 18.05 -1.63
C CYS A 40 -4.48 18.24 -0.34
N LYS A 41 -4.95 19.14 0.54
CA LYS A 41 -4.39 19.36 1.90
C LYS A 41 -4.20 18.07 2.70
N HIS A 42 -5.10 17.10 2.51
CA HIS A 42 -5.07 15.80 3.20
C HIS A 42 -4.69 14.63 2.28
N GLN A 43 -3.85 14.85 1.26
CA GLN A 43 -3.44 13.85 0.26
C GLN A 43 -3.09 12.49 0.87
N ASN A 44 -2.26 12.46 1.92
CA ASN A 44 -1.82 11.19 2.53
C ASN A 44 -2.97 10.43 3.22
N ARG A 45 -4.00 11.13 3.70
CA ARG A 45 -5.19 10.50 4.29
C ARG A 45 -6.09 9.96 3.19
N VAL A 46 -6.32 10.75 2.14
CA VAL A 46 -7.15 10.36 0.99
C VAL A 46 -6.53 9.18 0.26
N LEU A 47 -5.22 9.22 0.03
CA LEU A 47 -4.48 8.13 -0.61
C LEU A 47 -4.61 6.83 0.19
N ARG A 48 -4.37 6.87 1.51
CA ARG A 48 -4.55 5.69 2.38
C ARG A 48 -5.96 5.13 2.34
N GLN A 49 -6.97 5.99 2.41
CA GLN A 49 -8.36 5.56 2.37
C GLN A 49 -8.72 4.91 1.04
N THR A 50 -8.30 5.50 -0.08
CA THR A 50 -8.62 4.95 -1.39
C THR A 50 -7.85 3.67 -1.68
N LEU A 51 -6.55 3.62 -1.39
CA LEU A 51 -5.76 2.41 -1.57
C LEU A 51 -6.23 1.29 -0.65
N GLY A 52 -6.62 1.60 0.60
CA GLY A 52 -7.27 0.65 1.49
C GLY A 52 -8.56 0.07 0.90
N ARG A 53 -9.40 0.91 0.28
CA ARG A 53 -10.62 0.45 -0.42
C ARG A 53 -10.32 -0.41 -1.65
N ILE A 54 -9.31 -0.04 -2.44
CA ILE A 54 -8.86 -0.81 -3.61
C ILE A 54 -8.38 -2.19 -3.15
N TYR A 55 -7.53 -2.24 -2.13
CA TYR A 55 -7.10 -3.50 -1.52
C TYR A 55 -8.28 -4.37 -1.06
N LEU A 56 -9.24 -3.80 -0.32
CA LEU A 56 -10.41 -4.55 0.15
C LEU A 56 -11.24 -5.10 -1.02
N TYR A 57 -11.38 -4.32 -2.10
CA TYR A 57 -12.07 -4.75 -3.30
C TYR A 57 -11.37 -5.92 -3.98
N HIS A 58 -10.05 -5.83 -4.16
CA HIS A 58 -9.27 -6.92 -4.76
C HIS A 58 -9.24 -8.18 -3.89
N LYS A 59 -9.22 -8.03 -2.56
CA LYS A 59 -9.16 -9.17 -1.64
C LYS A 59 -10.50 -9.87 -1.42
N ALA A 60 -11.56 -9.11 -1.23
CA ALA A 60 -12.83 -9.63 -0.73
C ALA A 60 -14.05 -9.21 -1.58
N GLY A 61 -13.83 -8.58 -2.73
CA GLY A 61 -14.89 -8.12 -3.63
C GLY A 61 -15.77 -7.02 -3.05
N ASN A 62 -15.35 -6.36 -1.96
CA ASN A 62 -16.15 -5.35 -1.26
C ASN A 62 -15.28 -4.17 -0.82
N LEU A 63 -15.91 -3.02 -0.59
CA LEU A 63 -15.22 -1.77 -0.23
C LEU A 63 -15.22 -1.49 1.29
N CYS A 64 -15.65 -2.46 2.09
CA CYS A 64 -15.92 -2.31 3.52
C CYS A 64 -14.91 -3.10 4.35
N GLY A 65 -14.59 -2.57 5.54
CA GLY A 65 -13.67 -3.21 6.47
C GLY A 65 -12.38 -2.44 6.67
N ALA A 66 -11.48 -3.01 7.47
CA ALA A 66 -10.20 -2.42 7.80
C ALA A 66 -9.09 -3.07 6.96
N ALA A 67 -8.32 -2.26 6.25
CA ALA A 67 -7.09 -2.73 5.64
C ALA A 67 -6.08 -3.08 6.76
N PRO A 68 -5.34 -4.20 6.64
CA PRO A 68 -4.37 -4.62 7.63
C PRO A 68 -3.22 -3.60 7.73
N ARG A 69 -2.54 -3.62 8.87
CA ARG A 69 -1.49 -2.63 9.17
C ARG A 69 -0.35 -2.65 8.16
N CYS A 70 0.05 -3.82 7.66
CA CYS A 70 1.07 -3.97 6.62
C CYS A 70 0.72 -3.17 5.35
N VAL A 71 -0.53 -3.21 4.91
CA VAL A 71 -1.01 -2.47 3.74
C VAL A 71 -1.01 -0.95 4.03
N ASN A 72 -1.46 -0.52 5.20
CA ASN A 72 -1.54 0.91 5.54
C ASN A 72 -0.18 1.59 5.75
N GLU A 73 0.76 0.91 6.41
CA GLU A 73 2.10 1.44 6.69
C GLU A 73 2.91 1.53 5.39
N THR A 74 2.85 0.51 4.53
CA THR A 74 3.58 0.53 3.25
C THR A 74 3.04 1.59 2.29
N GLN A 75 1.72 1.80 2.23
CA GLN A 75 1.13 2.93 1.47
C GLN A 75 1.66 4.30 1.91
N THR A 76 1.93 4.47 3.22
CA THR A 76 2.50 5.70 3.76
C THR A 76 3.96 5.88 3.30
N THR A 77 4.71 4.79 3.25
CA THR A 77 6.09 4.76 2.73
C THR A 77 6.12 5.09 1.24
N VAL A 78 5.30 4.45 0.42
CA VAL A 78 5.22 4.71 -1.03
C VAL A 78 4.82 6.16 -1.31
N ALA A 79 3.84 6.70 -0.58
CA ALA A 79 3.44 8.10 -0.71
C ALA A 79 4.58 9.09 -0.37
N ARG A 80 5.43 8.75 0.61
CA ARG A 80 6.60 9.55 0.99
C ARG A 80 7.71 9.46 -0.06
N LEU A 81 7.96 8.26 -0.58
CA LEU A 81 8.97 8.03 -1.63
C LEU A 81 8.59 8.73 -2.92
N ALA A 82 7.32 8.62 -3.34
CA ALA A 82 6.82 9.28 -4.53
C ALA A 82 6.90 10.82 -4.44
N LYS A 83 6.76 11.41 -3.25
CA LYS A 83 6.97 12.86 -3.05
C LYS A 83 8.43 13.28 -3.13
N LYS A 84 9.36 12.39 -2.77
CA LYS A 84 10.80 12.68 -2.82
C LYS A 84 11.40 12.56 -4.22
N GLY A 85 10.60 12.25 -5.25
CA GLY A 85 11.11 12.04 -6.60
C GLY A 85 12.04 10.84 -6.73
N HIS A 86 12.12 9.98 -5.71
CA HIS A 86 12.83 8.72 -5.76
C HIS A 86 11.94 7.72 -6.51
N TRP A 87 11.93 7.86 -7.84
CA TRP A 87 11.25 6.97 -8.80
C TRP A 87 12.16 5.82 -9.26
N LEU A 88 13.16 5.44 -8.47
CA LEU A 88 14.10 4.38 -8.81
C LEU A 88 14.44 3.60 -7.53
N LEU A 89 14.44 2.28 -7.67
CA LEU A 89 14.75 1.22 -6.69
C LEU A 89 13.53 0.51 -6.10
N CYS A 90 12.82 -0.21 -6.96
CA CYS A 90 12.82 -1.68 -6.93
C CYS A 90 13.04 -2.17 -8.37
#